data_AF-A0A1V2K252-F1
#
_entry.id   AF-A0A1V2K252-F1
#
_cell.length_a   1.000
_cell.length_b   1.000
_cell.length_c   1.000
_cell.angle_alpha   90.00
_cell.angle_beta   90.00
_cell.angle_gamma   90.00
#
_symmetry.space_group_name_H-M   'P 1'
#
loop_
_entity.id
_entity.type
_entity.pdbx_description
1 polymer ?
#
loop_
_entity_poly.entity_id
_entity_poly.type
_entity_poly.pdbx_seq_one_letter_code
_entity_poly.pdbx_strand_id
1 'polypeptide(L)'
;MHQIQCAKLVKEKVLREAIAIVLVTFILGVSLFSMYRFSIEKGGRSSDENIPPISNALMVWLALVIAGLVLLSFVALYGRRLNLDNNIGQIGDFVGGLINPVLSFLALLVLLRTTLIQTGEARKTTDFMRQQQTILESEKFEATFFQLLDRAEKYCEIYLRTKPDENGKAKSKADKACEDILARREEFSGKSVKGQLKLAKAHVNAVLEHDVFMNFFFRAARVVNFVNNSNIPDDNKSSYLGVFRETLLPPERILFSNYIFFNYRHMRLLLRKWGVNHLREHGYVAKVVYDYYNSEKD
;
A
#
# COMPACT_ATOMS: atom_id res chain seq x y z
N MET A 1 -24.21 53.20 -67.07
CA MET A 1 -23.21 52.17 -66.64
C MET A 1 -22.38 52.61 -65.43
N HIS A 2 -21.85 53.85 -65.40
CA HIS A 2 -20.99 54.35 -64.32
C HIS A 2 -21.62 54.38 -62.90
N GLN A 3 -22.90 54.71 -62.76
CA GLN A 3 -23.57 54.75 -61.45
C GLN A 3 -23.77 53.34 -60.83
N ILE A 4 -24.00 52.32 -61.64
CA ILE A 4 -24.20 50.93 -61.18
C ILE A 4 -22.88 50.36 -60.62
N GLN A 5 -21.76 50.74 -61.23
CA GLN A 5 -20.42 50.31 -60.83
C GLN A 5 -19.97 50.98 -59.52
N CYS A 6 -20.31 52.27 -59.34
CA CYS A 6 -20.05 53.00 -58.11
C CYS A 6 -20.89 52.46 -56.93
N ALA A 7 -22.17 52.14 -57.15
CA ALA A 7 -23.04 51.55 -56.13
C ALA A 7 -22.58 50.15 -55.68
N LYS A 8 -22.05 49.32 -56.60
CA LYS A 8 -21.46 48.01 -56.26
C LYS A 8 -20.22 48.14 -55.37
N LEU A 9 -19.30 49.05 -55.72
CA LEU A 9 -18.06 49.27 -54.96
C LEU A 9 -18.33 49.80 -53.53
N VAL A 10 -19.32 50.69 -53.38
CA VAL A 10 -19.75 51.18 -52.06
C VAL A 10 -20.37 50.04 -51.23
N LYS A 11 -21.25 49.22 -51.84
CA LYS A 11 -21.89 48.09 -51.15
C LYS A 11 -20.89 47.04 -50.69
N GLU A 12 -19.86 46.75 -51.49
CA GLU A 12 -18.80 45.81 -51.18
C GLU A 12 -17.87 46.31 -50.06
N LYS A 13 -17.56 47.62 -50.06
CA LYS A 13 -16.80 48.27 -48.98
C LYS A 13 -17.56 48.24 -47.64
N VAL A 14 -18.85 48.58 -47.65
CA VAL A 14 -19.71 48.56 -46.45
C VAL A 14 -19.88 47.14 -45.92
N LEU A 15 -20.07 46.15 -46.80
CA LEU A 15 -20.16 44.74 -46.42
C LEU A 15 -18.87 44.25 -45.72
N ARG A 16 -17.70 44.63 -46.23
CA ARG A 16 -16.41 44.27 -45.63
C ARG A 16 -16.20 44.89 -44.26
N GLU A 17 -16.49 46.18 -44.11
CA GLU A 17 -16.39 46.89 -42.82
C GLU A 17 -17.34 46.27 -41.79
N ALA A 18 -18.56 45.89 -42.21
CA ALA A 18 -19.49 45.16 -41.35
C ALA A 18 -18.94 43.78 -40.91
N ILE A 19 -18.37 42.99 -41.82
CA ILE A 19 -17.77 41.68 -41.50
C ILE A 19 -16.58 41.84 -40.53
N ALA A 20 -15.71 42.84 -40.76
CA ALA A 20 -14.58 43.11 -39.89
C ALA A 20 -15.02 43.50 -38.47
N ILE A 21 -16.04 44.36 -38.36
CA ILE A 21 -16.62 44.75 -37.06
C ILE A 21 -17.20 43.53 -36.34
N VAL A 22 -17.93 42.65 -37.05
CA VAL A 22 -18.49 41.41 -36.49
C VAL A 22 -17.39 40.47 -35.99
N LEU A 23 -16.28 40.34 -36.72
CA LEU A 23 -15.15 39.51 -36.29
C LEU A 23 -14.45 40.07 -35.06
N VAL A 24 -14.22 41.39 -35.00
CA VAL A 24 -13.61 42.04 -33.84
C VAL A 24 -14.50 41.93 -32.59
N THR A 25 -15.81 42.16 -32.73
CA THR A 25 -16.75 42.00 -31.60
C THR A 25 -16.84 40.55 -31.14
N PHE A 26 -16.76 39.59 -32.06
CA PHE A 26 -16.68 38.17 -31.72
C PHE A 26 -15.41 37.82 -30.92
N ILE A 27 -14.24 38.29 -31.36
CA ILE A 27 -12.96 38.06 -30.65
C ILE A 27 -12.98 38.67 -29.25
N LEU A 28 -13.51 39.89 -29.11
CA LEU A 28 -13.64 40.56 -27.82
C LEU A 28 -14.63 39.83 -26.89
N GLY A 29 -15.76 39.37 -27.42
CA GLY A 29 -16.75 38.59 -26.66
C GLY A 29 -16.18 37.26 -26.15
N VAL A 30 -15.46 36.52 -27.00
CA VAL A 30 -14.77 35.27 -26.62
C VAL A 30 -13.69 35.53 -25.57
N SER A 31 -13.02 36.68 -25.63
CA SER A 31 -12.00 37.09 -24.65
C SER A 31 -12.57 37.45 -23.28
N LEU A 32 -13.67 38.19 -23.24
CA LEU A 32 -14.38 38.49 -22.00
C LEU A 32 -14.95 37.22 -21.37
N PHE A 33 -15.54 36.33 -22.17
CA PHE A 33 -16.09 35.06 -21.68
C PHE A 33 -15.01 34.14 -21.10
N SER A 34 -13.84 34.06 -21.75
CA SER A 34 -12.69 33.29 -21.27
C SER A 34 -12.15 33.86 -19.95
N MET A 35 -12.00 35.18 -19.84
CA MET A 35 -11.53 35.85 -18.63
C MET A 35 -12.50 35.65 -17.45
N TYR A 36 -13.81 35.68 -17.73
CA TYR A 36 -14.86 35.37 -16.77
C TYR A 36 -14.77 33.92 -16.26
N ARG A 37 -14.68 32.94 -17.16
CA ARG A 37 -14.53 31.52 -16.81
C ARG A 37 -13.24 31.27 -16.02
N PHE A 38 -12.13 31.88 -16.41
CA PHE A 38 -10.86 31.77 -15.69
C PHE A 38 -10.94 32.33 -14.27
N SER A 39 -11.66 33.45 -14.07
CA SER A 39 -11.85 34.05 -12.75
C SER A 39 -12.71 33.17 -11.83
N ILE A 40 -13.74 32.51 -12.36
CA ILE A 40 -14.54 31.53 -11.62
C ILE A 40 -13.72 30.28 -11.26
N GLU A 41 -12.95 29.76 -12.23
CA GLU A 41 -12.09 28.59 -12.01
C GLU A 41 -11.02 28.87 -10.96
N LYS A 42 -10.54 30.11 -10.85
CA LYS A 42 -9.62 30.54 -9.80
C LYS A 42 -10.30 30.68 -8.43
N GLY A 43 -11.57 31.09 -8.39
CA GLY A 43 -12.35 31.30 -7.15
C GLY A 43 -12.84 30.01 -6.47
N GLY A 44 -12.90 28.89 -7.18
CA GLY A 44 -13.30 27.57 -6.64
C GLY A 44 -12.14 26.64 -6.24
N ARG A 45 -10.89 27.10 -6.29
CA ARG A 45 -9.71 26.26 -6.07
C ARG A 45 -9.39 26.11 -4.57
N SER A 46 -9.71 24.95 -4.01
CA SER A 46 -9.07 24.50 -2.76
C SER A 46 -7.65 24.04 -3.05
N SER A 47 -6.76 24.25 -2.09
CA SER A 47 -5.30 24.30 -2.27
C SER A 47 -4.57 22.97 -2.54
N ASP A 48 -5.25 21.87 -2.87
CA ASP A 48 -4.65 20.52 -2.77
C ASP A 48 -4.67 19.66 -4.06
N GLU A 49 -5.16 20.18 -5.18
CA GLU A 49 -5.15 19.43 -6.44
C GLU A 49 -3.95 19.80 -7.31
N ASN A 50 -3.24 18.80 -7.84
CA ASN A 50 -2.17 18.97 -8.83
C ASN A 50 -2.78 19.51 -10.14
N ILE A 51 -2.91 20.82 -10.23
CA ILE A 51 -3.56 21.50 -11.36
C ILE A 51 -2.64 21.43 -12.59
N PRO A 52 -3.14 21.06 -13.78
CA PRO A 52 -2.38 21.24 -15.00
C PRO A 52 -2.06 22.74 -15.22
N PRO A 53 -0.85 23.09 -15.69
CA PRO A 53 -0.40 24.49 -15.77
C PRO A 53 -1.23 25.36 -16.74
N ILE A 54 -2.08 24.76 -17.57
CA ILE A 54 -2.91 25.44 -18.56
C ILE A 54 -4.34 24.93 -18.44
N SER A 55 -5.30 25.84 -18.27
CA SER A 55 -6.72 25.46 -18.20
C SER A 55 -7.29 25.16 -19.59
N ASN A 56 -8.28 24.26 -19.64
CA ASN A 56 -9.00 23.93 -20.88
C ASN A 56 -9.58 25.19 -21.54
N ALA A 57 -10.10 26.11 -20.73
CA ALA A 57 -10.69 27.35 -21.20
C ALA A 57 -9.67 28.26 -21.90
N LEU A 58 -8.46 28.38 -21.36
CA LEU A 58 -7.39 29.19 -21.96
C LEU A 58 -6.93 28.62 -23.30
N MET A 59 -6.87 27.29 -23.45
CA MET A 59 -6.48 26.64 -24.71
C MET A 59 -7.52 26.83 -25.81
N VAL A 60 -8.80 26.61 -25.49
CA VAL A 60 -9.91 26.83 -26.43
C VAL A 60 -9.99 28.31 -26.81
N TRP A 61 -9.79 29.20 -25.84
CA TRP A 61 -9.73 30.64 -26.10
C TRP A 61 -8.60 31.01 -27.06
N LEU A 62 -7.38 30.55 -26.78
CA LEU A 62 -6.21 30.82 -27.61
C LEU A 62 -6.45 30.35 -29.06
N ALA A 63 -6.99 29.14 -29.23
CA ALA A 63 -7.35 28.60 -30.55
C ALA A 63 -8.40 29.45 -31.28
N LEU A 64 -9.46 29.88 -30.59
CA LEU A 64 -10.51 30.72 -31.18
C LEU A 64 -10.01 32.13 -31.55
N VAL A 65 -9.14 32.73 -30.73
CA VAL A 65 -8.55 34.04 -31.01
C VAL A 65 -7.65 33.97 -32.24
N ILE A 66 -6.80 32.95 -32.34
CA ILE A 66 -5.96 32.74 -33.52
C ILE A 66 -6.82 32.52 -34.77
N ALA A 67 -7.84 31.67 -34.71
CA ALA A 67 -8.74 31.43 -35.84
C ALA A 67 -9.44 32.74 -36.28
N GLY A 68 -9.88 33.55 -35.31
CA GLY A 68 -10.46 34.86 -35.57
C GLY A 68 -9.46 35.84 -36.20
N LEU A 69 -8.21 35.89 -35.73
CA LEU A 69 -7.15 36.75 -36.29
C LEU A 69 -6.80 36.35 -37.73
N VAL A 70 -6.79 35.05 -38.04
CA VAL A 70 -6.59 34.52 -39.39
C VAL A 70 -7.72 34.97 -40.33
N LEU A 71 -8.98 34.81 -39.90
CA LEU A 71 -10.15 35.26 -40.68
C LEU A 71 -10.15 36.77 -40.88
N LEU A 72 -9.80 37.54 -39.83
CA LEU A 72 -9.70 38.99 -39.89
C LEU A 72 -8.59 39.43 -40.87
N SER A 73 -7.43 38.77 -40.83
CA SER A 73 -6.33 38.99 -41.79
C SER A 73 -6.80 38.77 -43.24
N PHE A 74 -7.56 37.71 -43.50
CA PHE A 74 -8.12 37.43 -44.83
C PHE A 74 -9.07 38.54 -45.30
N VAL A 75 -10.01 38.97 -44.45
CA VAL A 75 -10.97 40.05 -44.77
C VAL A 75 -10.27 41.40 -44.97
N ALA A 76 -9.22 41.68 -44.20
CA ALA A 76 -8.44 42.93 -44.29
C ALA A 76 -7.56 42.98 -45.55
N LEU A 77 -6.96 41.85 -45.95
CA LEU A 77 -6.08 41.77 -47.12
C LEU A 77 -6.86 41.68 -48.45
N TYR A 78 -8.04 41.05 -48.46
CA TYR A 78 -8.92 40.97 -49.63
C TYR A 78 -9.25 42.34 -50.25
N GLY A 79 -9.27 43.41 -49.44
CA GLY A 79 -9.62 44.77 -49.89
C GLY A 79 -8.46 45.68 -50.30
N ARG A 80 -7.19 45.31 -50.04
CA ARG A 80 -6.02 46.16 -50.35
C ARG A 80 -5.35 45.71 -51.64
N ARG A 81 -5.83 46.16 -52.81
CA ARG A 81 -5.19 46.04 -54.14
C ARG A 81 -4.25 44.84 -54.34
N LEU A 82 -4.66 43.65 -53.91
CA LEU A 82 -4.06 42.41 -54.36
C LEU A 82 -4.83 42.08 -55.63
N ASN A 83 -4.19 42.17 -56.80
CA ASN A 83 -4.77 41.69 -58.06
C ASN A 83 -5.00 40.18 -57.90
N LEU A 84 -6.19 39.82 -57.43
CA LEU A 84 -6.57 38.47 -57.00
C LEU A 84 -6.61 37.46 -58.15
N ASP A 85 -6.66 37.92 -59.40
CA ASP A 85 -6.69 37.01 -60.56
C ASP A 85 -5.38 36.22 -60.75
N ASN A 86 -4.25 36.66 -60.16
CA ASN A 86 -2.94 35.99 -60.30
C ASN A 86 -2.20 35.68 -58.98
N ASN A 87 -2.72 36.08 -57.81
CA ASN A 87 -1.96 36.04 -56.54
C ASN A 87 -2.64 35.24 -55.39
N ILE A 88 -3.69 34.45 -55.68
CA ILE A 88 -4.37 33.60 -54.68
C ILE A 88 -3.39 32.63 -54.00
N GLY A 89 -2.41 32.10 -54.75
CA GLY A 89 -1.35 31.24 -54.21
C GLY A 89 -0.53 31.93 -53.11
N GLN A 90 -0.12 33.19 -53.33
CA GLN A 90 0.67 33.95 -52.35
C GLN A 90 -0.11 34.28 -51.07
N ILE A 91 -1.43 34.51 -51.20
CA ILE A 91 -2.31 34.70 -50.04
C ILE A 91 -2.44 33.38 -49.26
N GLY A 92 -2.60 32.27 -49.99
CA GLY A 92 -2.60 30.92 -49.42
C GLY A 92 -1.29 30.59 -48.70
N ASP A 93 -0.15 30.96 -49.27
CA ASP A 93 1.18 30.75 -48.68
C ASP A 93 1.39 31.60 -47.42
N PHE A 94 0.92 32.86 -47.41
CA PHE A 94 0.99 33.72 -46.23
C PHE A 94 0.09 33.20 -45.09
N VAL A 95 -1.16 32.83 -45.41
CA VAL A 95 -2.13 32.31 -44.44
C VAL A 95 -1.69 30.94 -43.94
N GLY A 96 -1.28 30.04 -44.82
CA GLY A 96 -0.75 28.72 -44.47
C GLY A 96 0.55 28.82 -43.66
N GLY A 97 1.43 29.75 -44.03
CA GLY A 97 2.68 30.04 -43.32
C GLY A 97 2.48 30.59 -41.91
N LEU A 98 1.35 31.26 -41.63
CA LEU A 98 0.97 31.70 -40.28
C LEU A 98 0.16 30.66 -39.50
N ILE A 99 -0.79 29.98 -40.14
CA ILE A 99 -1.63 28.96 -39.50
C ILE A 99 -0.78 27.78 -39.04
N ASN A 100 0.16 27.29 -39.86
CA ASN A 100 0.88 26.06 -39.59
C ASN A 100 1.77 26.14 -38.32
N PRO A 101 2.60 27.19 -38.10
CA PRO A 101 3.32 27.35 -36.85
C PRO A 101 2.41 27.47 -35.62
N VAL A 102 1.26 28.14 -35.77
CA VAL A 102 0.34 28.35 -34.65
C VAL A 102 -0.41 27.07 -34.27
N LEU A 103 -0.90 26.30 -35.25
CA LEU A 103 -1.49 25.00 -35.00
C LEU A 103 -0.47 24.02 -34.42
N SER A 104 0.78 24.06 -34.91
CA SER A 104 1.86 23.25 -34.36
C SER A 104 2.18 23.60 -32.92
N PHE A 105 2.18 24.89 -32.56
CA PHE A 105 2.36 25.34 -31.19
C PHE A 105 1.20 24.92 -30.27
N LEU A 106 -0.06 25.06 -30.74
CA LEU A 106 -1.23 24.57 -30.00
C LEU A 106 -1.17 23.06 -29.79
N ALA A 107 -0.81 22.29 -30.81
CA ALA A 107 -0.62 20.84 -30.70
C ALA A 107 0.46 20.49 -29.66
N LEU A 108 1.57 21.23 -29.64
CA LEU A 108 2.61 21.08 -28.63
C LEU A 108 2.09 21.39 -27.22
N LEU A 109 1.29 22.45 -27.03
CA LEU A 109 0.69 22.77 -25.73
C LEU A 109 -0.28 21.68 -25.26
N VAL A 110 -1.09 21.14 -26.17
CA VAL A 110 -1.97 20.00 -25.88
C VAL A 110 -1.15 18.80 -25.43
N LEU A 111 -0.11 18.45 -26.19
CA LEU A 111 0.76 17.32 -25.89
C LEU A 111 1.49 17.50 -24.56
N LEU A 112 2.08 18.67 -24.32
CA LEU A 112 2.76 18.97 -23.06
C LEU A 112 1.82 18.82 -21.87
N ARG A 113 0.59 19.34 -22.00
CA ARG A 113 -0.42 19.23 -20.96
C ARG A 113 -0.82 17.78 -20.69
N THR A 114 -1.08 16.99 -21.72
CA THR A 114 -1.43 15.57 -21.54
C THR A 114 -0.27 14.80 -20.93
N THR A 115 0.97 15.05 -21.33
CA THR A 115 2.16 14.44 -20.71
C THR A 115 2.30 14.80 -19.23
N LEU A 116 2.05 16.06 -18.85
CA LEU A 116 2.10 16.47 -17.45
C LEU A 116 1.01 15.79 -16.60
N ILE A 117 -0.21 15.66 -17.12
CA ILE A 117 -1.29 14.94 -16.44
C ILE A 117 -0.93 13.46 -16.28
N GLN A 118 -0.50 12.81 -17.37
CA GLN A 118 -0.11 11.39 -17.38
C GLN A 118 1.02 11.10 -16.40
N THR A 119 2.03 11.97 -16.32
CA THR A 119 3.15 11.80 -15.37
C THR A 119 2.71 12.01 -13.92
N GLY A 120 1.79 12.94 -13.65
CA GLY A 120 1.19 13.13 -12.34
C GLY A 120 0.36 11.93 -11.89
N GLU A 121 -0.49 11.41 -12.77
CA GLU A 121 -1.30 10.21 -12.52
C GLU A 121 -0.41 8.98 -12.28
N ALA A 122 0.61 8.76 -13.11
CA ALA A 122 1.55 7.66 -12.93
C ALA A 122 2.28 7.69 -11.58
N ARG A 123 2.64 8.89 -11.08
CA ARG A 123 3.25 9.04 -9.75
C ARG A 123 2.26 8.66 -8.65
N LYS A 124 1.03 9.19 -8.69
CA LYS A 124 -0.03 8.84 -7.74
C LYS A 124 -0.33 7.34 -7.73
N THR A 125 -0.41 6.72 -8.91
CA THR A 125 -0.59 5.27 -9.05
C THR A 125 0.58 4.51 -8.41
N THR A 126 1.82 4.95 -8.63
CA THR A 126 3.01 4.33 -8.03
C THR A 126 2.97 4.41 -6.50
N ASP A 127 2.60 5.57 -5.94
CA ASP A 127 2.53 5.75 -4.49
C ASP A 127 1.40 4.93 -3.86
N PHE A 128 0.24 4.87 -4.52
CA PHE A 128 -0.86 3.99 -4.11
C PHE A 128 -0.44 2.51 -4.16
N MET A 129 0.27 2.08 -5.21
CA MET A 129 0.78 0.71 -5.32
C MET A 129 1.78 0.36 -4.20
N ARG A 130 2.66 1.29 -3.81
CA ARG A 130 3.58 1.09 -2.68
C ARG A 130 2.84 0.91 -1.35
N GLN A 131 1.83 1.73 -1.10
CA GLN A 131 0.98 1.59 0.09
C GLN A 131 0.24 0.25 0.09
N GLN A 132 -0.34 -0.13 -1.05
CA GLN A 132 -1.02 -1.41 -1.22
C GLN A 132 -0.08 -2.60 -1.01
N GLN A 133 1.16 -2.54 -1.52
CA GLN A 133 2.15 -3.59 -1.29
C GLN A 133 2.44 -3.77 0.20
N THR A 134 2.59 -2.68 0.95
CA THR A 134 2.85 -2.74 2.40
C THR A 134 1.68 -3.40 3.14
N ILE A 135 0.44 -3.08 2.76
CA ILE A 135 -0.76 -3.70 3.33
C ILE A 135 -0.79 -5.20 3.00
N LEU A 136 -0.56 -5.57 1.74
CA LEU A 136 -0.54 -6.97 1.29
C LEU A 136 0.54 -7.80 2.00
N GLU A 137 1.71 -7.23 2.26
CA GLU A 137 2.77 -7.90 3.01
C GLU A 137 2.35 -8.19 4.46
N SER A 138 1.65 -7.25 5.10
CA SER A 138 1.08 -7.43 6.44
C SER A 138 -0.01 -8.51 6.44
N GLU A 139 -0.96 -8.44 5.51
CA GLU A 139 -2.04 -9.43 5.39
C GLU A 139 -1.49 -10.84 5.12
N LYS A 140 -0.48 -10.96 4.25
CA LYS A 140 0.18 -12.24 3.97
C LYS A 140 0.88 -12.80 5.21
N PHE A 141 1.54 -11.94 5.98
CA PHE A 141 2.15 -12.34 7.25
C PHE A 141 1.08 -12.86 8.22
N GLU A 142 0.00 -12.11 8.44
CA GLU A 142 -1.08 -12.49 9.35
C GLU A 142 -1.77 -13.79 8.92
N ALA A 143 -2.11 -13.92 7.63
CA ALA A 143 -2.69 -15.13 7.08
C ALA A 143 -1.79 -16.35 7.33
N THR A 144 -0.47 -16.20 7.09
CA THR A 144 0.50 -17.28 7.33
C THR A 144 0.64 -17.59 8.82
N PHE A 145 0.65 -16.58 9.69
CA PHE A 145 0.70 -16.73 11.14
C PHE A 145 -0.51 -17.54 11.64
N PHE A 146 -1.73 -17.13 11.28
CA PHE A 146 -2.94 -17.82 11.71
C PHE A 146 -3.06 -19.23 11.13
N GLN A 147 -2.59 -19.47 9.90
CA GLN A 147 -2.51 -20.83 9.36
C GLN A 147 -1.53 -21.72 10.13
N LEU A 148 -0.37 -21.19 10.55
CA LEU A 148 0.58 -21.94 11.38
C LEU A 148 0.02 -22.19 12.78
N LEU A 149 -0.66 -21.19 13.36
CA LEU A 149 -1.31 -21.29 14.65
C LEU A 149 -2.40 -22.35 14.65
N ASP A 150 -3.32 -22.30 13.68
CA ASP A 150 -4.40 -23.27 13.49
C ASP A 150 -3.86 -24.69 13.32
N ARG A 151 -2.78 -24.86 12.55
CA ARG A 151 -2.10 -26.17 12.40
C ARG A 151 -1.46 -26.67 13.69
N ALA A 152 -0.99 -25.78 14.56
CA ALA A 152 -0.45 -26.15 15.87
C ALA A 152 -1.58 -26.50 16.84
N GLU A 153 -2.64 -25.70 16.86
CA GLU A 153 -3.83 -25.92 17.69
C GLU A 153 -4.54 -27.22 17.34
N LYS A 154 -4.88 -27.45 16.06
CA LYS A 154 -5.48 -28.71 15.60
C LYS A 154 -4.63 -29.93 15.94
N TYR A 155 -3.31 -29.79 15.88
CA TYR A 155 -2.42 -30.87 16.30
C TYR A 155 -2.58 -31.17 17.80
N CYS A 156 -2.65 -30.14 18.62
CA CYS A 156 -2.92 -30.29 20.04
C CYS A 156 -4.28 -30.94 20.29
N GLU A 157 -5.34 -30.49 19.60
CA GLU A 157 -6.69 -31.04 19.72
C GLU A 157 -6.77 -32.53 19.38
N ILE A 158 -6.05 -32.98 18.35
CA ILE A 158 -6.11 -34.38 17.90
C ILE A 158 -5.24 -35.30 18.77
N TYR A 159 -4.05 -34.85 19.16
CA TYR A 159 -3.02 -35.74 19.71
C TYR A 159 -2.67 -35.51 21.18
N LEU A 160 -2.93 -34.30 21.70
CA LEU A 160 -2.54 -33.91 23.05
C LEU A 160 -3.74 -33.79 23.98
N ARG A 161 -4.84 -33.21 23.49
CA ARG A 161 -6.11 -33.01 24.17
C ARG A 161 -6.97 -34.25 23.92
N THR A 162 -7.46 -34.89 24.98
CA THR A 162 -8.45 -35.97 24.86
C THR A 162 -9.80 -35.40 25.27
N LYS A 163 -10.88 -35.78 24.58
CA LYS A 163 -12.22 -35.44 25.03
C LYS A 163 -12.51 -36.15 26.36
N PRO A 164 -13.08 -35.47 27.36
CA PRO A 164 -13.46 -36.11 28.60
C PRO A 164 -14.46 -37.24 28.32
N ASP A 165 -14.26 -38.39 28.96
CA ASP A 165 -15.20 -39.51 28.97
C ASP A 165 -16.54 -39.11 29.63
N GLU A 166 -17.61 -39.89 29.50
CA GLU A 166 -18.96 -39.61 30.06
C GLU A 166 -18.93 -39.32 31.57
N ASN A 167 -17.89 -39.78 32.27
CA ASN A 167 -17.65 -39.57 33.69
C ASN A 167 -16.68 -38.41 34.02
N GLY A 168 -16.22 -37.64 33.03
CA GLY A 168 -15.33 -36.47 33.21
C GLY A 168 -13.91 -36.77 33.68
N LYS A 169 -13.48 -38.05 33.72
CA LYS A 169 -12.21 -38.48 34.36
C LYS A 169 -11.04 -38.72 33.40
N ALA A 170 -11.24 -38.67 32.08
CA ALA A 170 -10.17 -38.95 31.14
C ALA A 170 -9.13 -37.81 31.12
N LYS A 171 -7.94 -38.06 31.69
CA LYS A 171 -6.80 -37.13 31.58
C LYS A 171 -6.26 -37.14 30.14
N SER A 172 -5.97 -35.95 29.62
CA SER A 172 -5.39 -35.81 28.28
C SER A 172 -3.97 -36.39 28.23
N LYS A 173 -3.47 -36.66 27.00
CA LYS A 173 -2.10 -37.13 26.83
C LYS A 173 -1.09 -36.09 27.34
N ALA A 174 -1.40 -34.80 27.18
CA ALA A 174 -0.60 -33.72 27.74
C ALA A 174 -0.61 -33.70 29.26
N ASP A 175 -1.76 -33.93 29.90
CA ASP A 175 -1.86 -33.98 31.37
C ASP A 175 -1.02 -35.11 31.96
N LYS A 176 -1.13 -36.32 31.39
CA LYS A 176 -0.34 -37.48 31.81
C LYS A 176 1.15 -37.21 31.68
N ALA A 177 1.59 -36.68 30.53
CA ALA A 177 2.99 -36.34 30.33
C ALA A 177 3.47 -35.22 31.28
N CYS A 178 2.62 -34.25 31.63
CA CYS A 178 2.94 -33.25 32.63
C CYS A 178 3.14 -33.87 34.02
N GLU A 179 2.24 -34.77 34.43
CA GLU A 179 2.37 -35.50 35.69
C GLU A 179 3.66 -36.32 35.72
N ASP A 180 3.98 -37.03 34.64
CA ASP A 180 5.18 -37.85 34.53
C ASP A 180 6.47 -37.03 34.62
N ILE A 181 6.56 -35.88 33.92
CA ILE A 181 7.76 -35.03 34.02
C ILE A 181 7.88 -34.33 35.37
N LEU A 182 6.77 -34.01 36.04
CA LEU A 182 6.75 -33.32 37.33
C LEU A 182 6.87 -34.28 38.53
N ALA A 183 6.60 -35.58 38.35
CA ALA A 183 6.61 -36.58 39.43
C ALA A 183 7.94 -36.65 40.18
N ARG A 184 9.07 -36.42 39.49
CA ARG A 184 10.42 -36.47 40.07
C ARG A 184 10.98 -35.11 40.48
N ARG A 185 10.15 -34.07 40.50
CA ARG A 185 10.57 -32.69 40.83
C ARG A 185 11.27 -32.60 42.20
N GLU A 186 10.72 -33.26 43.22
CA GLU A 186 11.30 -33.26 44.57
C GLU A 186 12.68 -33.94 44.63
N GLU A 187 12.90 -34.99 43.83
CA GLU A 187 14.20 -35.67 43.74
C GLU A 187 15.29 -34.76 43.14
N PHE A 188 14.89 -33.81 42.29
CA PHE A 188 15.79 -32.84 41.70
C PHE A 188 16.06 -31.68 42.66
N SER A 189 15.04 -31.17 43.36
CA SER A 189 15.15 -30.03 44.29
C SER A 189 16.28 -30.21 45.33
N GLY A 190 16.55 -31.44 45.78
CA GLY A 190 17.60 -31.74 46.76
C GLY A 190 19.04 -31.81 46.22
N LYS A 191 19.27 -31.63 44.91
CA LYS A 191 20.61 -31.79 44.28
C LYS A 191 21.26 -30.45 43.93
N SER A 192 22.58 -30.47 43.68
CA SER A 192 23.31 -29.31 43.15
C SER A 192 22.81 -28.91 41.76
N VAL A 193 22.97 -27.64 41.37
CA VAL A 193 22.50 -27.07 40.08
C VAL A 193 22.90 -27.93 38.87
N LYS A 194 24.15 -28.40 38.81
CA LYS A 194 24.63 -29.28 37.72
C LYS A 194 23.95 -30.65 37.75
N GLY A 195 23.72 -31.21 38.95
CA GLY A 195 23.00 -32.47 39.13
C GLY A 195 21.53 -32.36 38.73
N GLN A 196 20.88 -31.25 39.09
CA GLN A 196 19.52 -30.92 38.67
C GLN A 196 19.41 -30.90 37.14
N LEU A 197 20.26 -30.13 36.46
CA LEU A 197 20.23 -30.00 35.01
C LEU A 197 20.43 -31.35 34.30
N LYS A 198 21.38 -32.17 34.76
CA LYS A 198 21.67 -33.47 34.14
C LYS A 198 20.51 -34.46 34.30
N LEU A 199 19.97 -34.60 35.52
CA LEU A 199 18.91 -35.56 35.80
C LEU A 199 17.56 -35.11 35.25
N ALA A 200 17.22 -33.82 35.38
CA ALA A 200 16.01 -33.26 34.82
C ALA A 200 16.01 -33.39 33.29
N LYS A 201 17.13 -33.13 32.61
CA LYS A 201 17.25 -33.35 31.17
C LYS A 201 16.98 -34.81 30.80
N ALA A 202 17.64 -35.75 31.47
CA ALA A 202 17.48 -37.18 31.19
C ALA A 202 16.02 -37.63 31.39
N HIS A 203 15.37 -37.15 32.46
CA HIS A 203 13.97 -37.46 32.77
C HIS A 203 13.00 -36.86 31.75
N VAL A 204 13.16 -35.56 31.42
CA VAL A 204 12.33 -34.87 30.43
C VAL A 204 12.43 -35.55 29.06
N ASN A 205 13.65 -35.90 28.65
CA ASN A 205 13.85 -36.56 27.37
C ASN A 205 13.25 -37.98 27.37
N ALA A 206 13.41 -38.75 28.44
CA ALA A 206 12.81 -40.08 28.54
C ALA A 206 11.27 -40.08 28.41
N VAL A 207 10.60 -39.02 28.88
CA VAL A 207 9.13 -38.90 28.80
C VAL A 207 8.67 -38.27 27.49
N LEU A 208 9.41 -37.29 26.95
CA LEU A 208 8.96 -36.44 25.84
C LEU A 208 9.62 -36.73 24.49
N GLU A 209 10.64 -37.58 24.41
CA GLU A 209 11.24 -38.05 23.15
C GLU A 209 10.36 -39.10 22.45
N HIS A 210 9.10 -38.73 22.20
CA HIS A 210 8.16 -39.50 21.40
C HIS A 210 7.63 -38.63 20.25
N ASP A 211 7.42 -39.23 19.08
CA ASP A 211 6.96 -38.57 17.85
C ASP A 211 5.82 -37.57 18.04
N VAL A 212 4.84 -37.88 18.91
CA VAL A 212 3.71 -36.99 19.15
C VAL A 212 4.15 -35.66 19.78
N PHE A 213 4.98 -35.71 20.82
CA PHE A 213 5.46 -34.51 21.48
C PHE A 213 6.49 -33.78 20.62
N MET A 214 7.35 -34.51 19.93
CA MET A 214 8.32 -33.93 18.99
C MET A 214 7.63 -33.11 17.90
N ASN A 215 6.60 -33.68 17.27
CA ASN A 215 5.83 -32.98 16.25
C ASN A 215 5.12 -31.74 16.81
N PHE A 216 4.59 -31.81 18.03
CA PHE A 216 4.07 -30.64 18.73
C PHE A 216 5.14 -29.56 18.93
N PHE A 217 6.31 -29.92 19.48
CA PHE A 217 7.38 -28.96 19.75
C PHE A 217 7.90 -28.30 18.47
N PHE A 218 8.05 -29.04 17.37
CA PHE A 218 8.45 -28.47 16.10
C PHE A 218 7.41 -27.50 15.51
N ARG A 219 6.12 -27.80 15.67
CA ARG A 219 5.03 -26.92 15.23
C ARG A 219 5.00 -25.64 16.06
N ALA A 220 5.04 -25.77 17.39
CA ALA A 220 5.13 -24.65 18.32
C ALA A 220 6.36 -23.77 18.06
N ALA A 221 7.54 -24.38 17.91
CA ALA A 221 8.78 -23.69 17.57
C ALA A 221 8.72 -22.97 16.22
N ARG A 222 8.01 -23.54 15.23
CA ARG A 222 7.83 -22.92 13.92
C ARG A 222 7.03 -21.63 14.01
N VAL A 223 5.97 -21.58 14.82
CA VAL A 223 5.20 -20.35 15.06
C VAL A 223 6.10 -19.28 15.68
N VAL A 224 6.85 -19.64 16.73
CA VAL A 224 7.75 -18.69 17.41
C VAL A 224 8.83 -18.15 16.46
N ASN A 225 9.47 -19.03 15.69
CA ASN A 225 10.50 -18.62 14.73
C ASN A 225 9.93 -17.76 13.60
N PHE A 226 8.72 -18.06 13.12
CA PHE A 226 8.07 -17.28 12.06
C PHE A 226 7.84 -15.83 12.50
N VAL A 227 7.33 -15.62 13.71
CA VAL A 227 7.12 -14.27 14.26
C VAL A 227 8.45 -13.58 14.61
N ASN A 228 9.43 -14.31 15.13
CA ASN A 228 10.72 -13.69 15.48
C ASN A 228 11.47 -13.18 14.24
N ASN A 229 11.44 -13.96 13.15
CA ASN A 229 12.22 -13.70 11.94
C ASN A 229 11.50 -12.77 10.94
N SER A 230 10.27 -12.33 11.23
CA SER A 230 9.57 -11.38 10.38
C SER A 230 10.03 -9.95 10.60
N ASN A 231 9.78 -9.09 9.61
CA ASN A 231 10.19 -7.69 9.60
C ASN A 231 9.19 -6.75 10.30
N ILE A 232 8.32 -7.28 11.15
CA ILE A 232 7.34 -6.47 11.91
C ILE A 232 8.00 -5.86 13.16
N PRO A 233 7.45 -4.76 13.71
CA PRO A 233 7.92 -4.17 14.96
C PRO A 233 7.90 -5.15 16.14
N ASP A 234 8.86 -5.00 17.07
CA ASP A 234 8.99 -5.88 18.25
C ASP A 234 7.75 -5.84 19.17
N ASP A 235 7.03 -4.72 19.22
CA ASP A 235 5.75 -4.60 19.93
C ASP A 235 4.69 -5.53 19.34
N ASN A 236 4.58 -5.56 18.01
CA ASN A 236 3.65 -6.44 17.31
C ASN A 236 4.06 -7.90 17.48
N LYS A 237 5.36 -8.23 17.43
CA LYS A 237 5.86 -9.59 17.70
C LYS A 237 5.41 -10.10 19.06
N SER A 238 5.51 -9.26 20.08
CA SER A 238 5.07 -9.59 21.44
C SER A 238 3.56 -9.87 21.49
N SER A 239 2.75 -9.10 20.75
CA SER A 239 1.31 -9.32 20.63
C SER A 239 0.98 -10.70 19.99
N TYR A 240 1.53 -11.01 18.81
CA TYR A 240 1.27 -12.30 18.14
C TYR A 240 1.77 -13.50 18.96
N LEU A 241 2.91 -13.37 19.65
CA LEU A 241 3.40 -14.42 20.54
C LEU A 241 2.56 -14.55 21.82
N GLY A 242 1.92 -13.46 22.26
CA GLY A 242 0.89 -13.47 23.28
C GLY A 242 -0.34 -14.29 22.86
N VAL A 243 -0.83 -14.07 21.63
CA VAL A 243 -1.92 -14.87 21.05
C VAL A 243 -1.53 -16.35 20.99
N PHE A 244 -0.34 -16.68 20.47
CA PHE A 244 0.16 -18.05 20.43
C PHE A 244 0.20 -18.70 21.83
N ARG A 245 0.68 -17.96 22.85
CA ARG A 245 0.69 -18.42 24.24
C ARG A 245 -0.72 -18.71 24.76
N GLU A 246 -1.70 -17.90 24.38
CA GLU A 246 -3.10 -18.05 24.81
C GLU A 246 -3.80 -19.24 24.16
N THR A 247 -3.42 -19.58 22.92
CA THR A 247 -3.89 -20.80 22.23
C THR A 247 -3.42 -22.09 22.89
N LEU A 248 -2.23 -22.08 23.53
CA LEU A 248 -1.70 -23.24 24.24
C LEU A 248 -2.32 -23.38 25.63
N LEU A 249 -2.83 -24.57 25.93
CA LEU A 249 -3.32 -24.90 27.27
C LEU A 249 -2.15 -24.98 28.29
N PRO A 250 -2.40 -24.81 29.60
CA PRO A 250 -1.35 -24.88 30.61
C PRO A 250 -0.46 -26.14 30.55
N PRO A 251 -1.00 -27.36 30.37
CA PRO A 251 -0.16 -28.56 30.22
C PRO A 251 0.77 -28.48 29.01
N GLU A 252 0.26 -28.01 27.87
CA GLU A 252 1.04 -27.87 26.63
C GLU A 252 2.19 -26.87 26.79
N ARG A 253 1.94 -25.76 27.48
CA ARG A 253 2.98 -24.77 27.81
C ARG A 253 4.04 -25.33 28.75
N ILE A 254 3.66 -26.14 29.72
CA ILE A 254 4.57 -26.85 30.63
C ILE A 254 5.48 -27.78 29.82
N LEU A 255 4.90 -28.64 28.98
CA LEU A 255 5.67 -29.55 28.12
C LEU A 255 6.63 -28.79 27.21
N PHE A 256 6.13 -27.76 26.52
CA PHE A 256 6.91 -26.97 25.58
C PHE A 256 8.09 -26.27 26.28
N SER A 257 7.84 -25.58 27.39
CA SER A 257 8.87 -24.79 28.08
C SER A 257 9.98 -25.65 28.66
N ASN A 258 9.64 -26.79 29.26
CA ASN A 258 10.61 -27.71 29.85
C ASN A 258 11.43 -28.43 28.77
N TYR A 259 10.80 -28.92 27.71
CA TYR A 259 11.53 -29.60 26.64
C TYR A 259 12.49 -28.66 25.89
N ILE A 260 12.02 -27.47 25.53
CA ILE A 260 12.82 -26.46 24.82
C ILE A 260 14.03 -26.02 25.65
N PHE A 261 13.88 -25.88 26.96
CA PHE A 261 14.96 -25.45 27.84
C PHE A 261 16.21 -26.34 27.75
N PHE A 262 16.01 -27.66 27.68
CA PHE A 262 17.11 -28.64 27.68
C PHE A 262 17.67 -28.96 26.30
N ASN A 263 16.86 -28.82 25.25
CA ASN A 263 17.19 -29.32 23.91
C ASN A 263 17.45 -28.21 22.87
N TYR A 264 16.91 -27.00 23.05
CA TYR A 264 17.02 -25.93 22.05
C TYR A 264 17.47 -24.59 22.66
N ARG A 265 18.80 -24.36 22.68
CA ARG A 265 19.41 -23.15 23.26
C ARG A 265 18.89 -21.84 22.65
N HIS A 266 18.77 -21.77 21.33
CA HIS A 266 18.24 -20.58 20.66
C HIS A 266 16.76 -20.35 21.04
N MET A 267 15.96 -21.40 21.00
CA MET A 267 14.52 -21.30 21.26
C MET A 267 14.23 -20.91 22.73
N ARG A 268 14.95 -21.44 23.72
CA ARG A 268 14.77 -21.00 25.12
C ARG A 268 15.09 -19.52 25.35
N LEU A 269 15.99 -18.93 24.54
CA LEU A 269 16.25 -17.48 24.58
C LEU A 269 15.07 -16.71 24.01
N LEU A 270 14.45 -17.19 22.93
CA LEU A 270 13.25 -16.60 22.36
C LEU A 270 12.06 -16.68 23.32
N LEU A 271 11.83 -17.83 23.95
CA LEU A 271 10.77 -17.98 24.95
C LEU A 271 10.95 -16.96 26.08
N ARG A 272 12.18 -16.79 26.59
CA ARG A 272 12.51 -15.78 27.61
C ARG A 272 12.34 -14.35 27.09
N LYS A 273 12.79 -14.03 25.87
CA LYS A 273 12.65 -12.69 25.28
C LYS A 273 11.17 -12.27 25.22
N TRP A 274 10.34 -13.17 24.70
CA TRP A 274 8.95 -12.90 24.33
C TRP A 274 7.91 -13.29 25.40
N GLY A 275 8.31 -13.94 26.50
CA GLY A 275 7.40 -14.26 27.61
C GLY A 275 6.33 -15.31 27.28
N VAL A 276 6.63 -16.25 26.38
CA VAL A 276 5.70 -17.32 25.96
C VAL A 276 5.45 -18.32 27.09
N ASN A 277 6.40 -18.45 28.01
CA ASN A 277 6.47 -19.47 29.07
C ASN A 277 5.82 -19.02 30.40
N HIS A 278 4.82 -18.13 30.38
CA HIS A 278 4.16 -17.59 31.58
C HIS A 278 3.53 -18.71 32.44
N LEU A 279 4.33 -19.25 33.36
CA LEU A 279 4.05 -20.43 34.18
C LEU A 279 4.52 -20.16 35.61
N ARG A 280 3.76 -20.68 36.57
CA ARG A 280 4.16 -20.69 37.99
C ARG A 280 5.29 -21.68 38.23
N GLU A 281 5.97 -21.56 39.36
CA GLU A 281 7.14 -22.38 39.72
C GLU A 281 6.88 -23.89 39.62
N HIS A 282 5.69 -24.35 40.01
CA HIS A 282 5.30 -25.77 39.93
C HIS A 282 5.16 -26.31 38.51
N GLY A 283 5.08 -25.44 37.49
CA GLY A 283 5.05 -25.84 36.08
C GLY A 283 6.42 -26.23 35.51
N TYR A 284 7.48 -26.13 36.31
CA TYR A 284 8.83 -26.46 35.88
C TYR A 284 9.39 -27.68 36.61
N VAL A 285 10.08 -28.53 35.86
CA VAL A 285 10.64 -29.79 36.35
C VAL A 285 11.74 -29.56 37.39
N ALA A 286 12.45 -28.44 37.32
CA ALA A 286 13.45 -28.06 38.33
C ALA A 286 13.44 -26.55 38.57
N LYS A 287 13.79 -26.13 39.78
CA LYS A 287 13.86 -24.72 40.18
C LYS A 287 14.79 -23.90 39.28
N VAL A 288 15.92 -24.47 38.88
CA VAL A 288 16.88 -23.84 37.95
C VAL A 288 16.23 -23.45 36.61
N VAL A 289 15.23 -24.21 36.14
CA VAL A 289 14.50 -23.90 34.90
C VAL A 289 13.59 -22.70 35.13
N TYR A 290 12.88 -22.67 36.26
CA TYR A 290 12.04 -21.54 36.66
C TYR A 290 12.88 -20.25 36.82
N ASP A 291 13.99 -20.34 37.54
CA ASP A 291 14.88 -19.20 37.80
C ASP A 291 15.44 -18.62 36.49
N TYR A 292 15.82 -19.46 35.52
CA TYR A 292 16.28 -19.00 34.22
C TYR A 292 15.23 -18.15 33.49
N TYR A 293 13.99 -18.62 33.48
CA TYR A 293 12.91 -17.98 32.74
C TYR A 293 12.35 -16.74 33.43
N ASN A 294 12.46 -16.64 34.75
CA ASN A 294 11.95 -15.52 35.55
C ASN A 294 13.05 -14.58 36.08
N SER A 295 14.33 -14.89 35.85
CA SER A 295 15.43 -13.96 36.10
C SER A 295 15.21 -12.67 35.30
N GLU A 296 15.36 -11.54 35.98
CA GLU A 296 15.21 -10.20 35.38
C GLU A 296 16.02 -10.10 34.09
N LYS A 297 15.44 -9.39 33.12
CA LYS A 297 16.06 -9.16 31.82
C LYS A 297 17.25 -8.22 32.03
N ASP A 298 18.45 -8.78 32.19
CA ASP A 298 19.70 -8.05 31.96
C ASP A 298 19.81 -7.67 30.48
#